data_AF-A0A931SKQ1-F1
#
_entry.id   AF-A0A931SKQ1-F1
#
_cell.length_a   1.000
_cell.length_b   1.000
_cell.length_c   1.000
_cell.angle_alpha   90.00
_cell.angle_beta   90.00
_cell.angle_gamma   90.00
#
_symmetry.space_group_name_H-M   'P 1'
#
loop_
_entity.id
_entity.type
_entity.pdbx_description
1 polymer ?
#
loop_
_entity_poly.entity_id
_entity_poly.type
_entity_poly.pdbx_seq_one_letter_code
_entity_poly.pdbx_strand_id
1 'polypeptide(L)'
;IWGGLVPWGKPDRLGADEATTLITQHPIDFGGTTIPAGVHTLYIVPSLDGATKLAFSKHIGKWGIPVDESQDVARVDLKKEELSPVVDRLTLAIEPAGGNNGVFKIMWDDTQWSVPFSVQR
;
A
#
# COMPACT_ATOMS: atom_id res chain seq x y z
N ILE A 1 5.75 15.67 1.87
CA ILE A 1 4.38 15.09 1.77
C ILE A 1 3.81 14.59 3.11
N TRP A 2 4.58 13.79 3.83
CA TRP A 2 4.16 13.08 5.04
C TRP A 2 4.12 13.98 6.28
N GLY A 3 3.10 13.85 7.12
CA GLY A 3 2.84 14.71 8.28
C GLY A 3 2.16 16.04 7.97
N GLY A 4 2.08 16.43 6.70
CA GLY A 4 1.36 17.61 6.22
C GLY A 4 0.12 17.21 5.42
N LEU A 5 0.31 16.96 4.12
CA LEU A 5 -0.77 16.52 3.22
C LEU A 5 -1.34 15.17 3.65
N VAL A 6 -0.46 14.23 3.96
CA VAL A 6 -0.82 12.90 4.47
C VAL A 6 -0.53 12.86 5.97
N PRO A 7 -1.56 12.87 6.85
CA PRO A 7 -1.35 12.92 8.29
C PRO A 7 -0.82 11.60 8.86
N TRP A 8 0.12 11.68 9.80
CA TRP A 8 0.61 10.50 10.52
C TRP A 8 -0.48 9.83 11.36
N GLY A 9 -0.41 8.50 11.45
CA GLY A 9 -1.29 7.66 12.25
C GLY A 9 -2.71 7.51 11.71
N LYS A 10 -3.03 8.10 10.55
CA LYS A 10 -4.36 8.02 9.94
C LYS A 10 -4.28 7.39 8.55
N PRO A 11 -5.23 6.51 8.19
CA PRO A 11 -5.30 5.97 6.84
C PRO A 11 -5.53 7.07 5.80
N ASP A 12 -4.82 6.99 4.69
CA ASP A 12 -4.98 7.84 3.52
C ASP A 12 -5.02 7.01 2.23
N ARG A 13 -5.63 7.57 1.20
CA ARG A 13 -5.78 6.97 -0.11
C ARG A 13 -4.46 6.96 -0.88
N LEU A 14 -4.17 5.85 -1.54
CA LEU A 14 -3.14 5.79 -2.56
C LEU A 14 -3.73 6.27 -3.89
N GLY A 15 -3.87 7.58 -4.06
CA GLY A 15 -4.45 8.21 -5.23
C GLY A 15 -4.80 9.67 -4.97
N ALA A 16 -5.19 10.40 -6.02
CA ALA A 16 -5.57 11.80 -5.87
C ALA A 16 -6.97 11.93 -5.27
N ASP A 17 -7.96 11.27 -5.88
CA ASP A 17 -9.37 11.39 -5.56
C ASP A 17 -10.01 10.03 -5.24
N GLU A 18 -9.84 9.10 -6.16
CA GLU A 18 -10.13 7.68 -6.02
C GLU A 18 -8.91 6.93 -5.48
N ALA A 19 -9.12 6.03 -4.52
CA ALA A 19 -8.06 5.18 -4.01
C ALA A 19 -7.72 4.05 -5.00
N THR A 20 -6.44 3.70 -5.11
CA THR A 20 -6.00 2.62 -5.99
C THR A 20 -6.68 1.30 -5.65
N THR A 21 -7.12 0.58 -6.69
CA THR A 21 -7.67 -0.76 -6.59
C THR A 21 -6.66 -1.80 -7.05
N LEU A 22 -6.49 -2.86 -6.25
CA LEU A 22 -5.69 -4.04 -6.57
C LEU A 22 -6.63 -5.20 -6.89
N ILE A 23 -6.43 -5.83 -8.05
CA ILE A 23 -7.18 -7.02 -8.48
C ILE A 23 -6.21 -8.19 -8.60
N THR A 24 -6.52 -9.29 -7.93
CA THR A 24 -5.69 -10.49 -7.89
C THR A 24 -6.52 -11.73 -8.21
N GLN A 25 -5.98 -12.63 -9.03
CA GLN A 25 -6.64 -13.90 -9.38
C GLN A 25 -6.35 -15.02 -8.38
N HIS A 26 -5.29 -14.87 -7.60
CA HIS A 26 -4.82 -15.82 -6.59
C HIS A 26 -4.54 -15.08 -5.29
N PRO A 27 -4.59 -15.77 -4.14
CA PRO A 27 -4.15 -15.18 -2.88
C PRO A 27 -2.69 -14.72 -2.98
N ILE A 28 -2.41 -13.57 -2.38
CA ILE A 28 -1.06 -13.00 -2.36
C ILE A 28 -0.59 -12.96 -0.92
N ASP A 29 0.56 -13.57 -0.64
CA ASP A 29 1.23 -13.36 0.65
C ASP A 29 2.05 -12.07 0.58
N PHE A 30 1.78 -11.14 1.47
CA PHE A 30 2.55 -9.92 1.67
C PHE A 30 3.26 -10.00 3.02
N GLY A 31 4.56 -10.24 3.00
CA GLY A 31 5.38 -10.30 4.22
C GLY A 31 4.87 -11.28 5.29
N GLY A 32 4.31 -12.43 4.89
CA GLY A 32 3.75 -13.43 5.81
C GLY A 32 2.26 -13.24 6.14
N THR A 33 1.61 -12.21 5.59
CA THR A 33 0.17 -12.01 5.70
C THR A 33 -0.50 -12.34 4.36
N THR A 34 -1.34 -13.37 4.36
CA THR A 34 -2.09 -13.77 3.16
C THR A 34 -3.31 -12.88 2.94
N ILE A 35 -3.33 -12.23 1.77
CA ILE A 35 -4.47 -11.46 1.27
C ILE A 35 -5.27 -12.35 0.31
N PRO A 36 -6.58 -12.55 0.54
CA PRO A 36 -7.42 -13.35 -0.34
C PRO A 36 -7.43 -12.81 -1.78
N ALA A 37 -7.56 -13.72 -2.76
CA ALA A 37 -7.82 -13.34 -4.14
C ALA A 37 -9.07 -12.46 -4.24
N GLY A 38 -9.07 -11.53 -5.19
CA GLY A 38 -10.21 -10.65 -5.44
C GLY A 38 -9.80 -9.20 -5.64
N VAL A 39 -10.77 -8.33 -5.42
CA VAL A 39 -10.65 -6.87 -5.58
C VAL A 39 -10.51 -6.25 -4.20
N HIS A 40 -9.48 -5.43 -4.01
CA HIS A 40 -9.23 -4.70 -2.78
C HIS A 40 -8.87 -3.25 -3.08
N THR A 41 -9.33 -2.33 -2.26
CA THR A 41 -8.86 -0.95 -2.28
C THR A 41 -7.67 -0.80 -1.34
N LEU A 42 -6.64 -0.10 -1.81
CA LEU A 42 -5.39 0.08 -1.07
C LEU A 42 -5.36 1.43 -0.34
N TYR A 43 -4.99 1.38 0.94
CA TYR A 43 -4.73 2.55 1.77
C TYR A 43 -3.35 2.46 2.42
N ILE A 44 -2.76 3.60 2.72
CA ILE A 44 -1.54 3.69 3.51
C ILE A 44 -1.85 4.27 4.88
N VAL A 45 -1.31 3.66 5.92
CA VAL A 45 -1.38 4.17 7.30
C VAL A 45 0.03 4.55 7.70
N PRO A 46 0.46 5.79 7.43
CA PRO A 46 1.83 6.21 7.67
C PRO A 46 2.06 6.41 9.17
N SER A 47 3.24 6.02 9.65
CA SER A 47 3.62 6.17 11.06
C SER A 47 4.91 6.98 11.20
N LEU A 48 4.96 7.84 12.22
CA LEU A 48 6.17 8.60 12.56
C LEU A 48 7.17 7.73 13.37
N ASP A 49 6.65 7.04 14.39
CA ASP A 49 7.47 6.33 15.39
C ASP A 49 7.36 4.80 15.29
N GLY A 50 6.85 4.29 14.16
CA GLY A 50 6.58 2.86 13.98
C GLY A 50 6.48 2.46 12.51
N ALA A 51 6.11 1.21 12.24
CA ALA A 51 5.94 0.73 10.88
C ALA A 51 4.73 1.39 10.22
N THR A 52 4.95 2.03 9.07
CA THR A 52 3.89 2.40 8.13
C THR A 52 3.27 1.14 7.57
N LYS A 53 1.94 1.14 7.38
CA LYS A 53 1.21 -0.05 6.95
C LYS A 53 0.53 0.15 5.61
N LEU A 54 0.52 -0.89 4.78
CA LEU A 54 -0.37 -1.02 3.63
C LEU A 54 -1.61 -1.77 4.09
N ALA A 55 -2.78 -1.17 3.92
CA ALA A 55 -4.07 -1.75 4.25
C ALA A 55 -4.81 -2.19 2.99
N PHE A 56 -5.43 -3.37 3.07
CA PHE A 56 -6.26 -3.95 2.02
C PHE A 56 -7.70 -3.93 2.48
N SER A 57 -8.55 -3.14 1.82
CA SER A 57 -9.95 -2.96 2.20
C SER A 57 -10.88 -3.64 1.22
N LYS A 58 -11.97 -4.22 1.74
CA LYS A 58 -13.07 -4.75 0.91
C LYS A 58 -14.04 -3.68 0.40
N HIS A 59 -13.87 -2.42 0.81
CA HIS A 59 -14.72 -1.31 0.37
C HIS A 59 -14.21 -0.75 -0.96
N ILE A 60 -14.89 -1.12 -2.05
CA ILE A 60 -14.50 -0.73 -3.42
C ILE A 60 -15.16 0.59 -3.83
N GLY A 61 -14.44 1.40 -4.61
CA GLY A 61 -14.98 2.62 -5.23
C GLY A 61 -15.19 3.78 -4.25
N LYS A 62 -14.52 3.75 -3.10
CA LYS A 62 -14.58 4.84 -2.13
C LYS A 62 -13.80 6.06 -2.66
N TRP A 63 -14.52 7.17 -2.76
CA TRP A 63 -13.96 8.48 -3.05
C TRP A 63 -13.65 9.22 -1.76
N GLY A 64 -12.54 9.96 -1.71
CA GLY A 64 -12.29 10.84 -0.57
C GLY A 64 -11.75 10.18 0.69
N ILE A 65 -11.68 11.02 1.72
CA ILE A 65 -11.42 10.71 3.12
C ILE A 65 -12.62 11.18 3.96
N PRO A 66 -12.89 10.63 5.16
CA PRO A 66 -12.08 9.66 5.92
C PRO A 66 -12.20 8.23 5.41
N VAL A 67 -11.15 7.42 5.56
CA VAL A 67 -11.15 5.97 5.28
C VAL A 67 -11.88 5.22 6.41
N ASP A 68 -12.61 4.15 6.07
CA ASP A 68 -13.30 3.32 7.07
C ASP A 68 -12.47 2.07 7.33
N GLU A 69 -11.70 2.12 8.42
CA GLU A 69 -10.77 1.07 8.83
C GLU A 69 -11.48 -0.25 9.20
N SER A 70 -12.78 -0.22 9.50
CA SER A 70 -13.55 -1.43 9.81
C SER A 70 -13.72 -2.36 8.59
N GLN A 71 -13.44 -1.85 7.40
CA GLN A 71 -13.50 -2.61 6.15
C GLN A 71 -12.16 -3.24 5.77
N ASP A 72 -11.12 -3.04 6.56
CA ASP A 72 -9.82 -3.65 6.31
C ASP A 72 -9.88 -5.17 6.50
N VAL A 73 -9.41 -5.89 5.48
CA VAL A 73 -9.20 -7.34 5.51
C VAL A 73 -7.89 -7.65 6.23
N ALA A 74 -6.85 -6.84 5.96
CA ALA A 74 -5.56 -6.97 6.60
C ALA A 74 -4.74 -5.68 6.47
N ARG A 75 -3.71 -5.59 7.30
CA ARG A 75 -2.64 -4.58 7.19
C ARG A 75 -1.29 -5.28 7.25
N VAL A 76 -0.36 -4.81 6.43
CA VAL A 76 1.00 -5.34 6.38
C VAL A 76 2.00 -4.21 6.57
N ASP A 77 3.09 -4.51 7.27
CA ASP A 77 4.14 -3.53 7.52
C ASP A 77 4.95 -3.27 6.25
N LEU A 78 5.23 -2.00 6.00
CA LEU A 78 6.04 -1.53 4.89
C LEU A 78 7.45 -1.18 5.39
N LYS A 79 8.46 -1.53 4.59
CA LYS A 79 9.83 -1.06 4.78
C LYS A 79 9.96 0.37 4.24
N LYS A 80 10.52 1.29 5.04
CA LYS A 80 10.88 2.64 4.61
C LYS A 80 12.28 2.66 4.01
N GLU A 81 12.45 3.37 2.90
CA GLU A 81 13.74 3.73 2.33
C GLU A 81 13.69 5.19 1.86
N GLU A 82 14.81 5.91 2.01
CA GLU A 82 14.97 7.23 1.40
C GLU A 82 15.21 7.07 -0.11
N LEU A 83 14.64 7.99 -0.88
CA LEU A 83 14.69 7.99 -2.33
C LEU A 83 15.51 9.18 -2.84
N SER A 84 16.50 8.88 -3.69
CA SER A 84 17.28 9.88 -4.43
C SER A 84 17.53 9.35 -5.85
N PRO A 85 17.08 10.06 -6.90
CA PRO A 85 16.36 11.33 -6.88
C PRO A 85 14.92 11.23 -6.33
N VAL A 86 14.36 12.35 -5.86
CA VAL A 86 12.97 12.43 -5.42
C VAL A 86 11.98 12.20 -6.57
N VAL A 87 10.77 11.75 -6.26
CA VAL A 87 9.68 11.60 -7.25
C VAL A 87 8.50 12.52 -6.94
N ASP A 88 8.13 13.37 -7.89
CA ASP A 88 7.07 14.37 -7.68
C ASP A 88 5.66 13.77 -7.64
N ARG A 89 5.48 12.61 -8.29
CA ARG A 89 4.19 11.92 -8.43
C ARG A 89 4.16 10.66 -7.60
N LEU A 90 3.04 10.46 -6.89
CA LEU A 90 2.74 9.18 -6.24
C LEU A 90 2.84 8.06 -7.28
N THR A 91 3.76 7.14 -7.06
CA THR A 91 4.07 6.06 -7.99
C THR A 91 3.90 4.72 -7.27
N LEU A 92 3.09 3.85 -7.85
CA LEU A 92 2.93 2.46 -7.43
C LEU A 92 3.63 1.57 -8.45
N ALA A 93 4.48 0.65 -8.00
CA ALA A 93 5.24 -0.22 -8.88
C ALA A 93 5.27 -1.66 -8.35
N ILE A 94 5.35 -2.60 -9.28
CA ILE A 94 5.64 -4.01 -9.01
C ILE A 94 6.99 -4.32 -9.64
N GLU A 95 7.94 -4.71 -8.81
CA GLU A 95 9.26 -5.18 -9.26
C GLU A 95 9.32 -6.70 -9.20
N PRO A 96 9.56 -7.41 -10.33
CA PRO A 96 9.69 -8.86 -10.33
C PRO A 96 10.91 -9.33 -9.52
N ALA A 97 10.73 -10.32 -8.65
CA ALA A 97 11.80 -10.94 -7.87
C ALA A 97 12.03 -12.43 -8.23
N GLY A 98 11.52 -12.84 -9.40
CA GLY A 98 11.66 -14.19 -9.94
C GLY A 98 10.57 -15.17 -9.48
N GLY A 99 10.20 -16.10 -10.37
CA GLY A 99 9.13 -17.07 -10.12
C GLY A 99 7.79 -16.37 -9.87
N ASN A 100 7.18 -16.67 -8.72
CA ASN A 100 5.93 -16.06 -8.27
C ASN A 100 6.13 -14.89 -7.30
N ASN A 101 7.36 -14.37 -7.19
CA ASN A 101 7.71 -13.37 -6.18
C ASN A 101 7.89 -11.98 -6.83
N GLY A 102 7.61 -10.95 -6.06
CA GLY A 102 7.88 -9.57 -6.43
C GLY A 102 7.97 -8.67 -5.21
N VAL A 103 8.21 -7.39 -5.46
CA VAL A 103 8.18 -6.33 -4.46
C VAL A 103 7.18 -5.28 -4.90
N PHE A 104 6.20 -5.00 -4.05
CA PHE A 104 5.29 -3.88 -4.25
C PHE A 104 5.92 -2.63 -3.65
N LYS A 105 5.94 -1.53 -4.41
CA LYS A 105 6.57 -0.27 -4.04
C LYS A 105 5.59 0.88 -4.15
N ILE A 106 5.66 1.78 -3.19
CA ILE A 106 4.96 3.06 -3.14
C ILE A 106 6.03 4.14 -3.01
N MET A 107 6.13 5.06 -3.97
CA MET A 107 7.14 6.11 -3.96
C MET A 107 6.46 7.46 -4.07
N TRP A 108 6.83 8.40 -3.21
CA TRP A 108 6.42 9.79 -3.30
C TRP A 108 7.37 10.69 -2.51
N ASP A 109 7.74 11.82 -3.12
CA ASP A 109 8.72 12.75 -2.55
C ASP A 109 10.08 12.04 -2.44
N ASP A 110 10.75 12.20 -1.31
CA ASP A 110 11.99 11.55 -0.92
C ASP A 110 11.81 10.16 -0.27
N THR A 111 10.61 9.57 -0.33
CA THR A 111 10.29 8.37 0.43
C THR A 111 9.80 7.23 -0.46
N GLN A 112 10.38 6.04 -0.27
CA GLN A 112 9.90 4.77 -0.78
C GLN A 112 9.39 3.90 0.38
N TRP A 113 8.22 3.30 0.19
CA TRP A 113 7.69 2.21 1.00
C TRP A 113 7.65 0.94 0.16
N SER A 114 8.08 -0.19 0.73
CA SER A 114 8.09 -1.46 0.01
C SER A 114 7.67 -2.64 0.87
N VAL A 115 7.09 -3.66 0.22
CA VAL A 115 6.77 -4.95 0.84
C VAL A 115 6.98 -6.07 -0.20
N PRO A 116 7.73 -7.14 0.15
CA PRO A 116 7.82 -8.31 -0.72
C PRO A 116 6.49 -9.07 -0.74
N PHE A 117 6.16 -9.65 -1.88
CA PHE A 117 5.01 -10.51 -2.02
C PHE A 117 5.31 -11.79 -2.79
N SER A 118 4.47 -12.80 -2.56
CA SER A 118 4.47 -14.04 -3.35
C SER A 118 3.05 -14.48 -3.72
N VAL A 119 2.86 -14.85 -4.98
CA VAL A 119 1.59 -15.40 -5.48
C VAL A 119 1.44 -16.84 -5.01
N GLN A 120 0.40 -17.11 -4.22
CA GLN A 120 0.08 -18.46 -3.73
C GLN A 120 -0.67 -19.23 -4.81
N ARG A 121 -0.17 -20.41 -5.18
CA ARG A 121 -0.80 -21.29 -6.19
C ARG A 121 -1.55 -22.44 -5.52
#